data_AF-A0A7S3HDS2-F1
#
_entry.id   AF-A0A7S3HDS2-F1
#
_cell.length_a   1.000
_cell.length_b   1.000
_cell.length_c   1.000
_cell.angle_alpha   90.00
_cell.angle_beta   90.00
_cell.angle_gamma   90.00
#
_symmetry.space_group_name_H-M   'P 1'
#
loop_
_entity.id
_entity.type
_entity.pdbx_description
1 polymer ?
#
loop_
_entity_poly.entity_id
_entity_poly.type
_entity_poly.pdbx_seq_one_letter_code
_entity_poly.pdbx_strand_id
1 'polypeptide(L)'
;VPYIEGQSIGVIAPGPDKKGETPAKIRLYSIASSAVGDKQDSKTVSLCVKRVVEVDGTHANREVGEDKPDKAGTGYPDKKVYRGVCSNHICDMSVGDEVLITGPSGAEMLLPEENDCNIIMLATGTGIAPMRSYMRLLFHDKAGANADGTRKFSG
;
A
#
# COMPACT_ATOMS: atom_id res chain seq x y z
N VAL A 1 10.04 10.82 -4.42
CA VAL A 1 11.28 10.02 -4.54
C VAL A 1 11.06 8.99 -5.63
N PRO A 2 11.99 8.81 -6.60
CA PRO A 2 11.88 7.76 -7.61
C PRO A 2 11.83 6.36 -6.95
N TYR A 3 11.09 5.44 -7.57
CA TYR A 3 10.98 4.04 -7.12
C TYR A 3 10.80 3.14 -8.35
N ILE A 4 10.97 1.83 -8.14
CA ILE A 4 10.69 0.80 -9.14
C ILE A 4 9.70 -0.25 -8.60
N GLU A 5 9.17 -1.07 -9.50
CA GLU A 5 8.19 -2.10 -9.19
C GLU A 5 8.73 -3.08 -8.13
N GLY A 6 7.84 -3.52 -7.23
CA GLY A 6 8.19 -4.43 -6.14
C GLY A 6 8.74 -3.77 -4.88
N GLN A 7 9.04 -2.47 -4.91
CA GLN A 7 9.46 -1.73 -3.72
C GLN A 7 8.29 -1.35 -2.81
N SER A 8 8.63 -0.88 -1.62
CA SER A 8 7.69 -0.36 -0.62
C SER A 8 8.00 1.10 -0.26
N ILE A 9 7.00 1.83 0.23
CA ILE A 9 7.18 3.11 0.91
C ILE A 9 6.73 3.01 2.37
N GLY A 10 7.32 3.83 3.22
CA GLY A 10 6.85 4.01 4.59
C GLY A 10 5.80 5.11 4.67
N VAL A 11 4.79 4.91 5.52
CA VAL A 11 3.83 5.94 5.90
C VAL A 11 3.88 6.13 7.41
N ILE A 12 3.91 7.40 7.82
CA ILE A 12 3.94 7.84 9.22
C ILE A 12 2.60 8.53 9.50
N ALA A 13 1.80 7.94 10.40
CA ALA A 13 0.54 8.54 10.82
C ALA A 13 0.79 9.66 11.86
N PRO A 14 0.01 10.75 11.84
CA PRO A 14 0.25 11.93 12.68
C PRO A 14 -0.09 11.70 14.17
N GLY A 15 -1.00 10.77 14.47
CA GLY A 15 -1.42 10.48 15.85
C GLY A 15 -0.40 9.67 16.65
N PRO A 16 -0.58 9.58 17.98
CA PRO A 16 0.28 8.75 18.81
C PRO A 16 0.15 7.27 18.44
N ASP A 17 1.24 6.51 18.59
CA ASP A 17 1.19 5.06 18.52
C ASP A 17 0.57 4.44 19.79
N LYS A 18 0.56 3.11 19.89
CA LYS A 18 0.02 2.39 21.06
C LYS A 18 0.73 2.72 22.38
N LYS A 19 1.93 3.31 22.33
CA LYS A 19 2.74 3.70 23.50
C LYS A 19 2.64 5.20 23.80
N GLY A 20 1.86 5.95 23.02
CA GLY A 20 1.76 7.41 23.16
C GLY A 20 2.84 8.18 22.38
N GLU A 21 3.71 7.52 21.63
CA GLU A 21 4.79 8.18 20.88
C GLU A 21 4.23 8.89 19.65
N THR A 22 4.59 10.17 19.44
CA THR A 22 4.14 11.00 18.31
C THR A 22 5.35 11.58 17.55
N PRO A 23 5.41 11.46 16.20
CA PRO A 23 4.44 10.77 15.34
C PRO A 23 4.53 9.25 15.48
N ALA A 24 3.50 8.52 15.06
CA ALA A 24 3.50 7.07 15.15
C ALA A 24 4.64 6.43 14.36
N LYS A 25 5.12 5.26 14.78
CA LYS A 25 6.17 4.53 14.06
C LYS A 25 5.79 4.26 12.60
N ILE A 26 6.79 4.31 11.73
CA ILE A 26 6.69 3.97 10.31
C ILE A 26 6.03 2.60 10.08
N ARG A 27 5.10 2.53 9.12
CA ARG A 27 4.56 1.27 8.57
C ARG A 27 4.89 1.21 7.08
N LEU A 28 5.43 0.09 6.63
CA LEU A 28 5.75 -0.14 5.22
C LEU A 28 4.52 -0.67 4.47
N TYR A 29 4.33 -0.16 3.25
CA TYR A 29 3.31 -0.60 2.31
C TYR A 29 3.95 -0.83 0.95
N SER A 30 3.70 -1.99 0.36
CA SER A 30 4.14 -2.28 -1.00
C SER A 30 3.49 -1.30 -1.98
N ILE A 31 4.30 -0.79 -2.90
CA ILE A 31 3.83 0.11 -3.94
C ILE A 31 2.98 -0.67 -4.93
N ALA A 32 1.81 -0.15 -5.25
CA ALA A 32 0.84 -0.78 -6.13
C ALA A 32 0.90 -0.28 -7.58
N SER A 33 1.59 0.83 -7.84
CA SER A 33 1.80 1.43 -9.17
C SER A 33 3.16 1.05 -9.76
N SER A 34 3.28 1.10 -11.09
CA SER A 34 4.58 1.10 -11.78
C SER A 34 5.39 2.35 -11.44
N ALA A 35 6.67 2.39 -11.80
CA ALA A 35 7.59 3.52 -11.55
C ALA A 35 7.08 4.87 -12.07
N VAL A 36 6.26 4.86 -13.12
CA VAL A 36 5.67 6.07 -13.74
C VAL A 36 4.35 6.51 -13.08
N GLY A 37 3.87 5.75 -12.09
CA GLY A 37 2.60 6.02 -11.41
C GLY A 37 1.37 5.68 -12.25
N ASP A 38 0.20 5.73 -11.63
CA ASP A 38 -1.05 5.35 -12.30
C ASP A 38 -1.42 6.30 -13.46
N LYS A 39 -0.99 7.57 -13.37
CA LYS A 39 -1.15 8.59 -14.41
C LYS A 39 -0.04 8.57 -15.48
N GLN A 40 0.97 7.71 -15.33
CA GLN A 40 2.14 7.63 -16.20
C GLN A 40 2.88 8.97 -16.41
N ASP A 41 2.89 9.83 -15.39
CA ASP A 41 3.55 11.15 -15.38
C ASP A 41 4.73 11.24 -14.40
N SER A 42 5.05 10.13 -13.72
CA SER A 42 6.09 9.99 -12.70
C SER A 42 5.90 10.93 -11.49
N LYS A 43 4.67 11.40 -11.23
CA LYS A 43 4.34 12.30 -10.11
C LYS A 43 3.45 11.66 -9.05
N THR A 44 3.02 10.43 -9.26
CA THR A 44 2.11 9.72 -8.35
C THR A 44 2.67 8.37 -7.92
N VAL A 45 2.33 7.97 -6.70
CA VAL A 45 2.52 6.62 -6.17
C VAL A 45 1.18 6.11 -5.63
N SER A 46 0.85 4.85 -5.90
CA SER A 46 -0.39 4.22 -5.45
C SER A 46 -0.11 3.13 -4.42
N LEU A 47 -1.00 2.97 -3.45
CA LEU A 47 -0.95 1.90 -2.43
C LEU A 47 -2.23 1.05 -2.50
N CYS A 48 -2.12 -0.21 -2.07
CA CYS A 48 -3.28 -1.06 -1.77
C CYS A 48 -3.32 -1.31 -0.26
N VAL A 49 -4.24 -0.64 0.44
CA VAL A 49 -4.30 -0.66 1.91
C VAL A 49 -5.58 -1.31 2.37
N LYS A 50 -5.46 -2.34 3.23
CA LYS A 50 -6.57 -2.92 3.97
C LYS A 50 -6.65 -2.28 5.35
N ARG A 51 -7.85 -1.82 5.71
CA ARG A 51 -8.15 -1.38 7.07
C ARG A 51 -7.98 -2.55 8.05
N VAL A 52 -7.17 -2.35 9.08
CA VAL A 52 -6.96 -3.35 10.13
C VAL A 52 -7.95 -3.08 11.25
N VAL A 53 -8.89 -4.00 11.42
CA VAL A 53 -9.84 -4.07 12.53
C VAL A 53 -9.83 -5.50 13.06
N GLU A 54 -9.66 -5.65 14.36
CA GLU A 54 -9.73 -6.93 15.07
C GLU A 54 -10.72 -6.78 16.22
N VAL A 55 -11.64 -7.73 16.34
CA VAL A 55 -12.77 -7.70 17.29
C VAL A 55 -12.55 -8.81 18.30
N ASP A 56 -12.77 -8.52 19.59
CA ASP A 56 -12.54 -9.45 20.71
C ASP A 56 -11.11 -10.02 20.76
N GLY A 57 -10.15 -9.26 20.23
CA GLY A 57 -8.74 -9.61 20.23
C GLY A 57 -8.02 -9.32 21.55
N THR A 58 -6.84 -9.90 21.74
CA THR A 58 -6.00 -9.69 22.94
C THR A 58 -5.33 -8.32 22.99
N HIS A 59 -5.38 -7.56 21.90
CA HIS A 59 -4.66 -6.30 21.72
C HIS A 59 -5.58 -5.11 21.41
N ALA A 60 -6.82 -5.16 21.91
CA ALA A 60 -7.79 -4.08 21.80
C ALA A 60 -7.18 -2.73 22.23
N ASN A 61 -7.47 -1.67 21.47
CA ASN A 61 -7.12 -0.29 21.81
C ASN A 61 -8.37 0.61 21.94
N ARG A 62 -9.54 -0.03 21.97
CA ARG A 62 -10.86 0.56 22.24
C ARG A 62 -11.64 -0.42 23.09
N GLU A 63 -12.14 0.06 24.21
CA GLU A 63 -13.04 -0.70 25.08
C GLU A 63 -14.48 -0.71 24.53
N VAL A 64 -15.32 -1.54 25.13
CA VAL A 64 -16.74 -1.65 24.76
C VAL A 64 -17.40 -0.26 24.88
N GLY A 65 -18.13 0.15 23.83
CA GLY A 65 -18.76 1.46 23.72
C GLY A 65 -17.85 2.58 23.19
N GLU A 66 -16.54 2.37 23.08
CA GLU A 66 -15.62 3.39 22.57
C GLU A 66 -15.46 3.34 21.04
N ASP A 67 -15.70 2.18 20.43
CA ASP A 67 -15.58 2.02 18.98
C ASP A 67 -16.71 2.74 18.24
N LYS A 68 -16.32 3.67 17.37
CA LYS A 68 -17.24 4.44 16.51
C LYS A 68 -17.15 3.95 15.08
N PRO A 69 -18.26 3.97 14.32
CA PRO A 69 -18.24 3.71 12.88
C PRO A 69 -17.24 4.61 12.16
N ASP A 70 -16.44 4.01 11.27
CA ASP A 70 -15.53 4.73 10.38
C ASP A 70 -16.18 5.02 9.02
N LYS A 71 -15.41 5.58 8.06
CA LYS A 71 -15.90 5.83 6.69
C LYS A 71 -16.38 4.56 5.96
N ALA A 72 -15.95 3.38 6.39
CA ALA A 72 -16.38 2.10 5.83
C ALA A 72 -17.62 1.53 6.54
N GLY A 73 -18.22 2.28 7.49
CA GLY A 73 -19.36 1.82 8.27
C GLY A 73 -19.03 0.67 9.22
N THR A 74 -17.75 0.41 9.48
CA THR A 74 -17.35 -0.64 10.42
C THR A 74 -17.33 -0.02 11.81
N GLY A 75 -18.22 -0.47 12.70
CA GLY A 75 -18.28 -0.06 14.09
C GLY A 75 -18.82 -1.19 14.93
N TYR A 76 -18.17 -1.50 16.05
CA TYR A 76 -18.56 -2.61 16.92
C TYR A 76 -18.78 -2.10 18.34
N PRO A 77 -19.94 -1.48 18.61
CA PRO A 77 -20.20 -0.81 19.89
C PRO A 77 -20.20 -1.79 21.08
N ASP A 78 -20.61 -3.04 20.86
CA ASP A 78 -20.76 -4.04 21.92
C ASP A 78 -19.48 -4.88 22.14
N LYS A 79 -18.37 -4.53 21.49
CA LYS A 79 -17.15 -5.34 21.45
C LYS A 79 -15.92 -4.54 21.82
N LYS A 80 -14.89 -5.24 22.32
CA LYS A 80 -13.54 -4.67 22.38
C LYS A 80 -12.94 -4.71 20.98
N VAL A 81 -12.33 -3.61 20.56
CA VAL A 81 -11.84 -3.47 19.18
C VAL A 81 -10.39 -3.02 19.18
N TYR A 82 -9.60 -3.63 18.33
CA TYR A 82 -8.32 -3.09 17.91
C TYR A 82 -8.43 -2.47 16.52
N ARG A 83 -8.04 -1.20 16.41
CA ARG A 83 -7.87 -0.50 15.12
C ARG A 83 -6.41 -0.16 14.88
N GLY A 84 -5.87 -0.63 13.76
CA GLY A 84 -4.51 -0.30 13.33
C GLY A 84 -4.36 1.19 13.02
N VAL A 85 -3.45 1.87 13.72
CA VAL A 85 -3.25 3.33 13.63
C VAL A 85 -3.03 3.80 12.18
N CYS A 86 -2.02 3.26 11.49
CA CYS A 86 -1.64 3.73 10.16
C CYS A 86 -2.62 3.31 9.05
N SER A 87 -3.13 2.08 9.07
CA SER A 87 -4.08 1.62 8.04
C SER A 87 -5.44 2.31 8.14
N ASN A 88 -5.96 2.55 9.35
CA ASN A 88 -7.19 3.33 9.51
C ASN A 88 -6.96 4.78 9.11
N HIS A 89 -5.82 5.38 9.49
CA HIS A 89 -5.47 6.73 9.03
C HIS A 89 -5.52 6.84 7.50
N ILE A 90 -4.81 5.98 6.76
CA ILE A 90 -4.81 6.01 5.29
C ILE A 90 -6.22 5.78 4.73
N CYS A 91 -6.98 4.82 5.26
CA CYS A 91 -8.33 4.54 4.78
C CYS A 91 -9.35 5.64 5.13
N ASP A 92 -9.07 6.49 6.11
CA ASP A 92 -9.91 7.62 6.51
C ASP A 92 -9.46 8.96 5.89
N MET A 93 -8.35 9.01 5.16
CA MET A 93 -7.92 10.21 4.45
C MET A 93 -8.95 10.68 3.41
N SER A 94 -8.90 11.97 3.11
CA SER A 94 -9.66 12.63 2.06
C SER A 94 -8.71 13.12 0.97
N VAL A 95 -9.24 13.35 -0.22
CA VAL A 95 -8.44 13.93 -1.32
C VAL A 95 -7.94 15.31 -0.90
N GLY A 96 -6.63 15.51 -1.00
CA GLY A 96 -5.97 16.77 -0.59
C GLY A 96 -5.29 16.71 0.77
N ASP A 97 -5.53 15.66 1.56
CA ASP A 97 -4.85 15.48 2.85
C ASP A 97 -3.34 15.27 2.65
N GLU A 98 -2.53 15.88 3.51
CA GLU A 98 -1.09 15.67 3.54
C GLU A 98 -0.75 14.33 4.20
N VAL A 99 0.27 13.65 3.66
CA VAL A 99 0.77 12.38 4.20
C VAL A 99 2.30 12.38 4.23
N LEU A 100 2.84 11.98 5.37
CA LEU A 100 4.28 11.84 5.54
C LEU A 100 4.73 10.47 5.04
N ILE A 101 5.51 10.48 3.95
CA ILE A 101 6.05 9.28 3.32
C ILE A 101 7.57 9.18 3.48
N THR A 102 8.10 7.96 3.50
CA THR A 102 9.54 7.68 3.50
C THR A 102 9.87 6.59 2.47
N GLY A 103 11.15 6.45 2.13
CA GLY A 103 11.63 5.42 1.20
C GLY A 103 11.97 5.96 -0.20
N PRO A 104 12.02 5.09 -1.23
CA PRO A 104 11.57 3.70 -1.23
C PRO A 104 12.48 2.76 -0.42
N SER A 105 12.04 1.52 -0.22
CA SER A 105 12.81 0.45 0.43
C SER A 105 12.45 -0.92 -0.15
N GLY A 106 13.37 -1.87 -0.03
CA GLY A 106 13.23 -3.24 -0.52
C GLY A 106 13.91 -3.46 -1.88
N ALA A 107 14.53 -4.64 -2.01
CA ALA A 107 15.19 -5.12 -3.23
C ALA A 107 14.88 -6.61 -3.52
N GLU A 108 14.14 -7.27 -2.64
CA GLU A 108 13.86 -8.71 -2.67
C GLU A 108 12.76 -9.08 -3.68
N MET A 109 11.93 -8.10 -4.05
CA MET A 109 10.77 -8.28 -4.92
C MET A 109 10.95 -7.54 -6.26
N LEU A 110 12.19 -7.26 -6.68
CA LEU A 110 12.41 -6.60 -7.96
C LEU A 110 12.06 -7.53 -9.12
N LEU A 111 11.57 -6.94 -10.22
CA LEU A 111 11.43 -7.68 -11.47
C LEU A 111 12.81 -8.05 -12.03
N PRO A 112 12.94 -9.21 -12.69
CA PRO A 112 14.13 -9.54 -13.45
C PRO A 112 14.32 -8.54 -14.61
N GLU A 113 15.57 -8.35 -15.02
CA GLU A 113 15.90 -7.49 -16.17
C GLU A 113 15.58 -8.18 -17.51
N GLU A 114 15.55 -9.51 -17.51
CA GLU A 114 15.24 -10.35 -18.66
C GLU A 114 13.75 -10.28 -19.01
N ASN A 115 13.44 -10.01 -20.27
CA ASN A 115 12.07 -9.79 -20.73
C ASN A 115 11.37 -11.06 -21.25
N ASP A 116 12.07 -12.18 -21.31
CA ASP A 116 11.59 -13.47 -21.85
C ASP A 116 11.43 -14.55 -20.76
N CYS A 117 11.49 -14.16 -19.49
CA CYS A 117 11.32 -15.08 -18.38
C CYS A 117 9.85 -15.32 -18.02
N ASN A 118 9.56 -16.50 -17.45
CA ASN A 118 8.26 -16.78 -16.84
C ASN A 118 8.17 -16.15 -15.44
N ILE A 119 7.11 -15.38 -15.18
CA ILE A 119 6.88 -14.76 -13.86
C ILE A 119 5.65 -15.40 -13.21
N ILE A 120 5.87 -16.18 -12.14
CA ILE A 120 4.79 -16.79 -11.34
C ILE A 120 4.51 -15.90 -10.14
N MET A 121 3.28 -15.38 -10.05
CA MET A 121 2.84 -14.50 -8.97
C MET A 121 1.79 -15.20 -8.10
N LEU A 122 2.10 -15.39 -6.81
CA LEU A 122 1.16 -15.91 -5.81
C LEU A 122 0.83 -14.79 -4.83
N ALA A 123 -0.44 -14.39 -4.75
CA ALA A 123 -0.88 -13.28 -3.92
C ALA A 123 -2.17 -13.59 -3.17
N THR A 124 -2.27 -13.11 -1.92
CA THR A 124 -3.49 -13.12 -1.12
C THR A 124 -3.73 -11.74 -0.51
N GLY A 125 -4.99 -11.29 -0.50
CA GLY A 125 -5.36 -9.97 0.02
C GLY A 125 -4.54 -8.83 -0.60
N THR A 126 -3.97 -7.96 0.25
CA THR A 126 -3.14 -6.82 -0.19
C THR A 126 -1.78 -7.22 -0.76
N GLY A 127 -1.39 -8.51 -0.68
CA GLY A 127 -0.19 -9.04 -1.34
C GLY A 127 -0.24 -8.90 -2.87
N ILE A 128 -1.38 -8.51 -3.44
CA ILE A 128 -1.53 -8.18 -4.87
C ILE A 128 -0.82 -6.87 -5.27
N ALA A 129 -0.48 -5.99 -4.32
CA ALA A 129 0.12 -4.68 -4.61
C ALA A 129 1.37 -4.74 -5.53
N PRO A 130 2.44 -5.49 -5.20
CA PRO A 130 3.60 -5.60 -6.08
C PRO A 130 3.23 -6.25 -7.43
N MET A 131 2.33 -7.23 -7.43
CA MET A 131 1.90 -7.92 -8.66
C MET A 131 1.17 -6.96 -9.61
N ARG A 132 0.32 -6.07 -9.06
CA ARG A 132 -0.31 -4.99 -9.84
C ARG A 132 0.74 -4.08 -10.45
N SER A 133 1.80 -3.71 -9.71
CA SER A 133 2.89 -2.89 -10.25
C SER A 133 3.59 -3.58 -11.42
N TYR A 134 3.81 -4.89 -11.34
CA TYR A 134 4.37 -5.69 -12.43
C TYR A 134 3.44 -5.72 -13.63
N MET A 135 2.18 -6.10 -13.44
CA MET A 135 1.21 -6.19 -14.53
C MET A 135 1.03 -4.85 -15.25
N ARG A 136 1.07 -3.74 -14.49
CA ARG A 136 1.07 -2.38 -15.03
C ARG A 136 2.28 -2.15 -15.94
N LEU A 137 3.50 -2.39 -15.45
CA LEU A 137 4.70 -2.20 -16.26
C LEU A 137 4.70 -3.12 -17.48
N LEU A 138 4.49 -4.42 -17.29
CA LEU A 138 4.71 -5.47 -18.29
C LEU A 138 3.68 -5.44 -19.42
N PHE A 139 2.42 -5.08 -19.13
CA PHE A 139 1.32 -5.23 -20.09
C PHE A 139 0.52 -3.96 -20.38
N HIS A 140 0.59 -2.92 -19.54
CA HIS A 140 -0.29 -1.75 -19.68
C HIS A 140 0.44 -0.44 -19.98
N ASP A 141 1.51 -0.15 -19.25
CA ASP A 141 2.12 1.17 -19.27
C ASP A 141 3.04 1.36 -20.46
N LYS A 142 3.07 2.59 -20.99
CA LYS A 142 3.95 2.96 -22.11
C LYS A 142 5.42 2.75 -21.76
N ALA A 143 5.78 2.84 -20.47
CA ALA A 143 7.13 2.60 -19.98
C ALA A 143 7.66 1.19 -20.33
N GLY A 144 6.77 0.17 -20.37
CA GLY A 144 7.14 -1.18 -20.77
C GLY A 144 6.92 -1.49 -22.26
N ALA A 145 6.51 -0.51 -23.07
CA ALA A 145 6.35 -0.69 -24.52
C ALA A 145 7.61 -0.22 -25.26
N ASN A 146 7.87 -0.83 -26.42
CA ASN A 146 8.81 -0.34 -27.41
C ASN A 146 8.24 0.89 -28.13
N ALA A 147 9.08 1.60 -28.90
CA ALA A 147 8.67 2.79 -29.64
C ALA A 147 7.59 2.51 -30.69
N ASP A 148 7.52 1.28 -31.19
CA ASP A 148 6.51 0.80 -32.15
C ASP A 148 5.20 0.35 -31.48
N GLY A 149 5.11 0.43 -30.15
CA GLY A 149 3.95 0.03 -29.36
C GLY A 149 3.89 -1.45 -28.99
N THR A 150 4.83 -2.28 -29.46
CA THR A 150 4.95 -3.67 -29.02
C THR A 150 5.41 -3.76 -27.55
N ARG A 151 5.16 -4.88 -26.89
CA ARG A 151 5.59 -5.06 -25.48
C ARG A 151 7.06 -5.43 -25.42
N LYS A 152 7.79 -4.82 -24.48
CA LYS A 152 9.18 -5.23 -24.15
C LYS A 152 9.20 -6.64 -23.58
N PHE A 153 8.28 -6.92 -22.66
CA PHE A 153 8.08 -8.24 -22.09
C PHE A 153 7.43 -9.18 -23.12
N SER A 154 8.05 -10.33 -23.33
CA SER A 154 7.63 -11.36 -24.28
C SER A 154 7.32 -12.71 -23.61
N GLY A 155 7.42 -12.79 -22.28
CA GLY A 155 7.08 -13.97 -21.48
C GLY A 155 5.58 -14.26 -21.38
#